data_AF-A0A8H6KZE9-F1
#
_entry.id   AF-A0A8H6KZE9-F1
#
_cell.length_a   1.000
_cell.length_b   1.000
_cell.length_c   1.000
_cell.angle_alpha   90.00
_cell.angle_beta   90.00
_cell.angle_gamma   90.00
#
_symmetry.space_group_name_H-M   'P 1'
#
loop_
_entity.id
_entity.type
_entity.pdbx_description
1 polymer ?
#
loop_
_entity_poly.entity_id
_entity_poly.type
_entity_poly.pdbx_seq_one_letter_code
_entity_poly.pdbx_strand_id
1 'polypeptide(L)'
;MGLRRKRPLKDARSHDEEIIRIITEHLDQGVIGGWGLTHLYAYFRRNGVFISRNDIMYTLRLVDPEGVSGRYQKKQHRRKKFLVAGPNAIWSVDAHCKLEIIGIQIYAVIDAYSRKVIWIYVGGSGRTAVSVLKQFLMYMKEHKIMPERFRSDRGVETNLIADAFHQLCEVQEDRSEEDRAIEKCWMFGKSTANQRIESW
;
A
#
# COMPACT_ATOMS: atom_id res chain seq x y z
N MET A 1 29.35 -10.16 -10.19
CA MET A 1 29.12 -11.36 -11.03
C MET A 1 28.94 -12.56 -10.13
N GLY A 2 27.75 -13.17 -10.09
CA GLY A 2 27.50 -14.38 -9.29
C GLY A 2 27.71 -15.62 -10.15
N LEU A 3 28.69 -16.46 -9.81
CA LEU A 3 28.88 -17.77 -10.43
C LEU A 3 27.61 -18.62 -10.22
N ARG A 4 26.85 -18.85 -11.30
CA ARG A 4 25.81 -19.88 -11.31
C ARG A 4 26.52 -21.23 -11.28
N ARG A 5 26.48 -21.92 -10.14
CA ARG A 5 26.85 -23.35 -10.07
C ARG A 5 26.00 -24.10 -11.10
N LYS A 6 26.63 -24.64 -12.15
CA LYS A 6 26.00 -25.61 -13.04
C LYS A 6 25.84 -26.93 -12.27
N ARG A 7 24.63 -27.48 -12.25
CA ARG A 7 24.29 -28.73 -11.55
C ARG A 7 24.77 -29.95 -12.36
N PRO A 8 25.48 -30.91 -11.76
CA PRO A 8 25.68 -32.24 -12.35
C PRO A 8 24.35 -33.03 -12.31
N LEU A 9 24.03 -33.75 -13.40
CA LEU A 9 22.73 -34.43 -13.59
C LEU A 9 22.44 -35.58 -12.61
N LYS A 10 23.45 -36.25 -12.06
CA LYS A 10 23.28 -37.39 -11.15
C LYS A 10 22.94 -36.97 -9.71
N ASP A 11 23.38 -35.79 -9.28
CA ASP A 11 23.14 -35.25 -7.93
C ASP A 11 21.81 -34.51 -7.82
N ALA A 12 21.14 -34.26 -8.95
CA ALA A 12 19.93 -33.44 -9.02
C ALA A 12 18.72 -34.09 -8.33
N ARG A 13 18.49 -35.40 -8.53
CA ARG A 13 17.35 -36.10 -7.92
C ARG A 13 17.45 -36.16 -6.40
N SER A 14 18.63 -36.54 -5.89
CA SER A 14 18.88 -36.61 -4.44
C SER A 14 18.77 -35.22 -3.78
N HIS A 15 19.20 -34.17 -4.48
CA HIS A 15 19.06 -32.80 -4.00
C HIS A 15 17.62 -32.28 -4.03
N ASP A 16 16.85 -32.63 -5.06
CA ASP A 16 15.43 -32.24 -5.15
C ASP A 16 14.61 -32.92 -4.04
N GLU A 17 14.89 -34.21 -3.75
CA GLU A 17 14.31 -34.95 -2.62
C GLU A 17 14.68 -34.32 -1.26
N GLU A 18 15.93 -33.87 -1.11
CA GLU A 18 16.38 -33.17 0.10
C GLU A 18 15.66 -31.82 0.29
N ILE A 19 15.49 -31.05 -0.78
CA ILE A 19 14.74 -29.79 -0.74
C ILE A 19 13.27 -30.04 -0.36
N ILE A 20 12.64 -31.07 -0.94
CA ILE A 20 11.28 -31.49 -0.57
C ILE A 20 11.23 -31.80 0.91
N ARG A 21 12.12 -32.66 1.43
CA ARG A 21 12.17 -33.03 2.85
C ARG A 21 12.27 -31.82 3.76
N ILE A 22 13.22 -30.91 3.50
CA ILE A 22 13.44 -29.72 4.33
C ILE A 22 12.20 -28.81 4.34
N ILE A 23 11.58 -28.58 3.18
CA ILE A 23 10.41 -27.70 3.08
C ILE A 23 9.19 -28.34 3.75
N THR A 24 8.97 -29.64 3.56
CA THR A 24 7.87 -30.38 4.22
C THR A 24 8.00 -30.34 5.73
N GLU A 25 9.20 -30.61 6.27
CA GLU A 25 9.44 -30.59 7.72
C GLU A 25 9.09 -29.22 8.35
N HIS A 26 9.51 -28.13 7.70
CA HIS A 26 9.23 -26.78 8.19
C HIS A 26 7.75 -26.37 8.03
N LEU A 27 7.06 -26.92 7.02
CA LEU A 27 5.61 -26.76 6.84
C LEU A 27 4.86 -27.49 7.96
N ASP A 28 5.23 -28.74 8.25
CA ASP A 28 4.60 -29.58 9.28
C ASP A 28 4.79 -29.01 10.69
N GLN A 29 5.95 -28.39 10.95
CA GLN A 29 6.19 -27.61 12.18
C GLN A 29 5.33 -26.34 12.29
N GLY A 30 4.60 -25.97 11.23
CA GLY A 30 3.75 -24.78 11.20
C GLY A 30 4.51 -23.46 11.10
N VAL A 31 5.84 -23.49 10.93
CA VAL A 31 6.69 -22.30 10.97
C VAL A 31 6.49 -21.44 9.72
N ILE A 32 6.43 -22.07 8.56
CA ILE A 32 6.46 -21.38 7.26
C ILE A 32 5.09 -21.25 6.58
N GLY A 33 4.03 -21.67 7.27
CA GLY A 33 2.65 -21.65 6.78
C GLY A 33 2.19 -20.24 6.38
N GLY A 34 1.69 -20.09 5.14
CA GLY A 34 1.14 -18.83 4.65
C GLY A 34 2.16 -17.71 4.33
N TRP A 35 3.46 -17.95 4.48
CA TRP A 35 4.48 -16.93 4.20
C TRP A 35 4.67 -16.69 2.69
N GLY A 36 5.06 -15.47 2.30
CA GLY A 36 5.41 -15.16 0.91
C GLY A 36 6.82 -15.63 0.53
N LEU A 37 7.09 -15.77 -0.77
CA LEU A 37 8.39 -16.26 -1.30
C LEU A 37 9.59 -15.48 -0.75
N THR A 38 9.46 -14.15 -0.59
CA THR A 38 10.53 -13.31 -0.04
C THR A 38 10.87 -13.68 1.39
N HIS A 39 9.87 -13.90 2.24
CA HIS A 39 10.05 -14.27 3.64
C HIS A 39 10.62 -15.68 3.76
N LEU A 40 10.11 -16.62 2.97
CA LEU A 40 10.61 -18.00 2.90
C LEU A 40 12.09 -18.03 2.49
N TYR A 41 12.45 -17.31 1.43
CA TYR A 41 13.83 -17.23 0.96
C TYR A 41 14.76 -16.62 2.02
N ALA A 42 14.33 -15.56 2.70
CA ALA A 42 15.11 -14.95 3.79
C ALA A 42 15.24 -15.89 5.00
N TYR A 43 14.17 -16.61 5.36
CA TYR A 43 14.16 -17.58 6.44
C TYR A 43 15.16 -18.71 6.21
N PHE A 44 15.09 -19.39 5.06
CA PHE A 44 16.02 -20.47 4.76
C PHE A 44 17.47 -19.98 4.73
N ARG A 45 17.74 -18.81 4.13
CA ARG A 45 19.07 -18.20 4.12
C ARG A 45 19.60 -17.92 5.53
N ARG A 46 18.76 -17.44 6.45
CA ARG A 46 19.14 -17.16 7.85
C ARG A 46 19.42 -18.44 8.63
N ASN A 47 18.71 -19.52 8.33
CA ASN A 47 18.92 -20.83 8.93
C ASN A 47 20.02 -21.66 8.24
N GLY A 48 20.87 -21.02 7.42
CA GLY A 48 22.00 -21.71 6.74
C GLY A 48 21.60 -22.59 5.56
N VAL A 49 20.33 -22.57 5.15
CA VAL A 49 19.79 -23.37 4.05
C VAL A 49 19.80 -22.55 2.75
N PHE A 50 20.60 -22.99 1.78
CA PHE A 50 20.88 -22.25 0.54
C PHE A 50 20.09 -22.77 -0.66
N ILE A 51 18.77 -22.59 -0.65
CA ILE A 51 17.87 -23.02 -1.74
C ILE A 51 17.55 -21.84 -2.68
N SER A 52 17.42 -22.10 -3.99
CA SER A 52 17.03 -21.04 -4.93
C SER A 52 15.55 -20.67 -4.77
N ARG A 53 15.19 -19.44 -5.12
CA ARG A 53 13.78 -18.98 -5.09
C ARG A 53 12.87 -19.85 -5.97
N ASN A 54 13.38 -20.33 -7.10
CA ASN A 54 12.63 -21.16 -8.03
C ASN A 54 12.36 -22.54 -7.44
N ASP A 55 13.36 -23.16 -6.81
CA ASP A 55 13.19 -24.47 -6.18
C ASP A 55 12.21 -24.37 -5.01
N ILE A 56 12.33 -23.35 -4.14
CA ILE A 56 11.37 -23.11 -3.05
C ILE A 56 9.93 -22.98 -3.60
N MET A 57 9.74 -22.20 -4.66
CA MET A 57 8.43 -22.00 -5.26
C MET A 57 7.87 -23.27 -5.90
N TYR A 58 8.71 -24.02 -6.61
CA TYR A 58 8.32 -25.27 -7.25
C TYR A 58 7.92 -26.32 -6.22
N THR A 59 8.78 -26.54 -5.21
CA THR A 59 8.54 -27.50 -4.14
C THR A 59 7.32 -27.15 -3.31
N LEU A 60 7.10 -25.87 -2.96
CA LEU A 60 5.90 -25.46 -2.22
C LEU A 60 4.61 -25.69 -3.01
N ARG A 61 4.64 -25.54 -4.34
CA ARG A 61 3.47 -25.87 -5.19
C ARG A 61 3.19 -27.37 -5.23
N LEU A 62 4.23 -28.19 -5.07
CA LEU A 62 4.12 -29.64 -5.05
C LEU A 62 3.61 -30.15 -3.69
N VAL A 63 4.16 -29.63 -2.59
CA VAL A 63 3.90 -30.11 -1.23
C VAL A 63 2.69 -29.44 -0.58
N ASP A 64 2.46 -28.16 -0.83
CA ASP A 64 1.36 -27.37 -0.23
C ASP A 64 0.59 -26.55 -1.29
N PRO A 65 -0.07 -27.23 -2.25
CA PRO A 65 -0.87 -26.54 -3.28
C PRO A 65 -2.05 -25.76 -2.68
N GLU A 66 -2.62 -26.23 -1.57
CA GLU A 66 -3.72 -25.56 -0.87
C GLU A 66 -3.27 -24.28 -0.16
N GLY A 67 -2.15 -24.30 0.57
CA GLY A 67 -1.62 -23.09 1.19
C GLY A 67 -1.14 -22.08 0.14
N VAL A 68 -0.59 -22.55 -0.99
CA VAL A 68 -0.23 -21.68 -2.12
C VAL A 68 -1.47 -21.00 -2.71
N SER A 69 -2.50 -21.77 -3.07
CA SER A 69 -3.75 -21.24 -3.64
C SER A 69 -4.55 -20.40 -2.65
N GLY A 70 -4.58 -20.82 -1.38
CA GLY A 70 -5.18 -20.11 -0.26
C GLY A 70 -4.55 -18.75 0.00
N ARG A 71 -3.25 -18.55 -0.27
CA ARG A 71 -2.63 -17.20 -0.22
C ARG A 71 -3.20 -16.26 -1.28
N TYR A 72 -3.49 -16.74 -2.49
CA TYR A 72 -4.12 -15.93 -3.53
C TYR A 72 -5.55 -15.55 -3.14
N GLN A 73 -6.30 -16.50 -2.59
CA GLN A 73 -7.67 -16.28 -2.15
C GLN A 73 -7.77 -15.39 -0.90
N LYS A 74 -6.89 -15.57 0.10
CA LYS A 74 -6.82 -14.72 1.31
C LYS A 74 -6.36 -13.29 1.00
N LYS A 75 -5.53 -13.08 -0.04
CA LYS A 75 -5.16 -11.73 -0.52
C LYS A 75 -6.37 -10.95 -1.02
N GLN A 76 -7.38 -11.64 -1.54
CA GLN A 76 -8.71 -11.08 -1.72
C GLN A 76 -9.43 -11.09 -0.37
N HIS A 77 -8.92 -10.33 0.61
CA HIS A 77 -9.76 -9.91 1.72
C HIS A 77 -11.06 -9.41 1.10
N ARG A 78 -12.21 -9.97 1.48
CA ARG A 78 -13.53 -9.47 1.09
C ARG A 78 -13.61 -8.02 1.58
N ARG A 79 -13.20 -7.08 0.72
CA ARG A 79 -13.03 -5.68 1.08
C ARG A 79 -14.42 -5.11 1.35
N LYS A 80 -14.60 -4.47 2.52
CA LYS A 80 -15.87 -3.82 2.85
C LYS A 80 -16.16 -2.78 1.77
N LYS A 81 -17.41 -2.71 1.29
CA LYS A 81 -17.83 -1.70 0.31
C LYS A 81 -17.65 -0.32 0.95
N PHE A 82 -16.60 0.41 0.57
CA PHE A 82 -16.42 1.80 0.95
C PHE A 82 -17.39 2.62 0.09
N LEU A 83 -18.57 2.91 0.63
CA LEU A 83 -19.63 3.68 -0.01
C LEU A 83 -19.37 5.18 0.19
N VAL A 84 -19.41 5.94 -0.89
CA VAL A 84 -19.23 7.41 -0.90
C VAL A 84 -20.47 7.99 -1.57
N ALA A 85 -21.03 9.07 -1.03
CA ALA A 85 -22.32 9.61 -1.44
C ALA A 85 -22.35 10.09 -2.91
N GLY A 86 -21.23 10.61 -3.42
CA GLY A 86 -21.12 11.08 -4.79
C GLY A 86 -19.74 11.69 -5.09
N PRO A 87 -19.55 12.24 -6.32
CA PRO A 87 -18.34 12.97 -6.68
C PRO A 87 -18.10 14.13 -5.72
N ASN A 88 -16.83 14.40 -5.39
CA ASN A 88 -16.40 15.44 -4.45
C ASN A 88 -16.94 15.30 -3.02
N ALA A 89 -17.67 14.23 -2.67
CA ALA A 89 -18.07 14.02 -1.28
C ALA A 89 -16.86 13.71 -0.38
N ILE A 90 -15.88 12.95 -0.90
CA ILE A 90 -14.64 12.65 -0.17
C ILE A 90 -13.47 12.70 -1.14
N TRP A 91 -12.48 13.54 -0.85
CA TRP A 91 -11.17 13.44 -1.47
C TRP A 91 -10.20 12.70 -0.56
N SER A 92 -9.53 11.70 -1.11
CA SER A 92 -8.55 10.87 -0.41
C SER A 92 -7.15 11.26 -0.83
N VAL A 93 -6.28 11.41 0.15
CA VAL A 93 -4.93 11.94 0.02
C VAL A 93 -3.93 10.90 0.48
N ASP A 94 -2.88 10.68 -0.31
CA ASP A 94 -1.83 9.72 0.01
C ASP A 94 -0.48 10.03 -0.63
N ALA A 95 0.57 9.56 0.02
CA ALA A 95 1.96 9.71 -0.39
C ALA A 95 2.55 8.35 -0.78
N HIS A 96 3.10 8.27 -2.00
CA HIS A 96 3.83 7.10 -2.44
C HIS A 96 5.34 7.28 -2.25
N CYS A 97 5.85 6.71 -1.15
CA CYS A 97 7.24 6.90 -0.70
C CYS A 97 8.25 5.87 -1.23
N LYS A 98 7.86 4.87 -2.03
CA LYS A 98 8.79 3.79 -2.44
C LYS A 98 9.96 4.30 -3.30
N LEU A 99 9.77 5.42 -3.98
CA LEU A 99 10.78 6.04 -4.83
C LEU A 99 11.63 7.08 -4.08
N GLU A 100 11.43 7.26 -2.77
CA GLU A 100 12.24 8.17 -1.95
C GLU A 100 13.72 7.80 -1.96
N ILE A 101 14.02 6.51 -2.10
CA ILE A 101 15.39 5.98 -2.20
C ILE A 101 16.16 6.63 -3.36
N ILE A 102 15.46 7.05 -4.42
CA ILE A 102 16.04 7.73 -5.58
C ILE A 102 15.67 9.22 -5.63
N GLY A 103 15.17 9.79 -4.52
CA GLY A 103 14.84 11.21 -4.39
C GLY A 103 13.50 11.62 -5.02
N ILE A 104 12.63 10.67 -5.38
CA ILE A 104 11.32 10.96 -5.97
C ILE A 104 10.23 10.68 -4.95
N GLN A 105 9.49 11.71 -4.58
CA GLN A 105 8.28 11.62 -3.77
C GLN A 105 7.07 11.88 -4.66
N ILE A 106 6.09 10.99 -4.59
CA ILE A 106 4.83 11.15 -5.30
C ILE A 106 3.76 11.42 -4.25
N TYR A 107 2.94 12.42 -4.50
CA TYR A 107 1.78 12.75 -3.67
C TYR A 107 0.56 12.91 -4.57
N ALA A 108 -0.55 12.31 -4.20
CA ALA A 108 -1.75 12.35 -5.02
C ALA A 108 -3.00 12.56 -4.19
N VAL A 109 -3.94 13.28 -4.78
CA VAL A 109 -5.30 13.42 -4.28
C VAL A 109 -6.27 12.92 -5.30
N ILE A 110 -7.22 12.12 -4.83
CA ILE A 110 -8.20 11.48 -5.67
C ILE A 110 -9.61 11.70 -5.13
N ASP A 111 -10.59 11.70 -6.02
CA ASP A 111 -11.98 11.59 -5.65
C ASP A 111 -12.32 10.15 -5.27
N ALA A 112 -12.77 9.94 -4.04
CA ALA A 112 -13.03 8.60 -3.52
C ALA A 112 -14.22 7.92 -4.22
N TYR A 113 -15.14 8.69 -4.79
CA TYR A 113 -16.28 8.16 -5.55
C TYR A 113 -15.89 7.74 -6.96
N SER A 114 -15.50 8.69 -7.81
CA SER A 114 -15.22 8.53 -9.23
C SER A 114 -13.84 7.96 -9.55
N ARG A 115 -12.91 7.95 -8.58
CA ARG A 115 -11.48 7.64 -8.81
C ARG A 115 -10.74 8.68 -9.67
N LYS A 116 -11.40 9.81 -9.93
CA LYS A 116 -10.85 11.11 -10.32
C LYS A 116 -9.46 11.38 -9.76
N VAL A 117 -8.36 11.41 -10.51
CA VAL A 117 -7.16 12.11 -10.01
C VAL A 117 -7.48 13.59 -10.02
N ILE A 118 -7.47 14.20 -8.84
CA ILE A 118 -7.73 15.62 -8.63
C ILE A 118 -6.43 16.39 -8.90
N TRP A 119 -5.35 16.04 -8.20
CA TRP A 119 -4.01 16.47 -8.57
C TRP A 119 -2.96 15.43 -8.17
N ILE A 120 -1.79 15.53 -8.80
CA ILE A 120 -0.61 14.73 -8.50
C ILE A 120 0.62 15.63 -8.49
N TYR A 121 1.53 15.35 -7.56
CA TYR A 121 2.84 15.95 -7.49
C TYR A 121 3.90 14.86 -7.56
N VAL A 122 4.97 15.17 -8.29
CA VAL A 122 6.16 14.32 -8.41
C VAL A 122 7.37 15.23 -8.22
N GLY A 123 8.19 14.96 -7.21
CA GLY A 123 9.40 15.75 -6.95
C GLY A 123 10.07 15.41 -5.62
N GLY A 124 11.09 16.18 -5.24
CA GLY A 124 11.92 15.88 -4.06
C GLY A 124 11.37 16.39 -2.72
N SER A 125 10.32 17.23 -2.71
CA SER A 125 9.82 17.93 -1.52
C SER A 125 8.38 17.57 -1.14
N GLY A 126 7.87 16.43 -1.61
CA GLY A 126 6.50 15.95 -1.45
C GLY A 126 6.05 15.71 0.00
N ARG A 127 6.98 15.57 0.96
CA ARG A 127 6.67 15.37 2.40
C ARG A 127 6.60 16.64 3.24
N THR A 128 7.00 17.79 2.71
CA THR A 128 6.93 19.01 3.52
C THR A 128 5.50 19.51 3.55
N ALA A 129 4.93 19.70 4.74
CA ALA A 129 3.56 20.20 4.88
C ALA A 129 3.33 21.50 4.08
N VAL A 130 4.37 22.34 3.96
CA VAL A 130 4.37 23.56 3.14
C VAL A 130 4.22 23.26 1.65
N SER A 131 4.95 22.26 1.11
CA SER A 131 4.81 21.85 -0.29
C SER A 131 3.41 21.34 -0.57
N VAL A 132 2.86 20.51 0.32
CA VAL A 132 1.52 19.95 0.11
C VAL A 132 0.45 21.04 0.21
N LEU A 133 0.55 21.93 1.20
CA LEU A 133 -0.33 23.10 1.33
C LEU A 133 -0.28 23.98 0.08
N LYS A 134 0.92 24.28 -0.44
CA LYS A 134 1.07 25.08 -1.66
C LYS A 134 0.34 24.46 -2.84
N GLN A 135 0.48 23.14 -3.04
CA GLN A 135 -0.21 22.43 -4.12
C GLN A 135 -1.73 22.51 -3.97
N PHE A 136 -2.23 22.27 -2.75
CA PHE A 136 -3.65 22.38 -2.43
C PHE A 136 -4.20 23.79 -2.73
N LEU A 137 -3.54 24.85 -2.26
CA LEU A 137 -3.97 26.23 -2.48
C LEU A 137 -3.92 26.62 -3.97
N MET A 138 -2.91 26.16 -4.71
CA MET A 138 -2.83 26.37 -6.16
C MET A 138 -4.00 25.69 -6.88
N TYR A 139 -4.30 24.44 -6.54
CA TYR A 139 -5.43 23.72 -7.12
C TYR A 139 -6.76 24.41 -6.81
N MET A 140 -6.98 24.84 -5.56
CA MET A 140 -8.19 25.55 -5.16
C MET A 140 -8.36 26.88 -5.89
N LYS A 141 -7.26 27.63 -6.07
CA LYS A 141 -7.26 28.90 -6.81
C LYS A 141 -7.64 28.71 -8.29
N GLU A 142 -7.17 27.64 -8.92
CA GLU A 142 -7.38 27.37 -10.33
C GLU A 142 -8.77 26.80 -10.62
N HIS A 143 -9.17 25.76 -9.88
CA HIS A 143 -10.38 25.00 -10.18
C HIS A 143 -11.63 25.47 -9.44
N LYS A 144 -11.47 26.15 -8.30
CA LYS A 144 -12.58 26.62 -7.44
C LYS A 144 -13.59 25.53 -7.07
N ILE A 145 -13.11 24.28 -6.99
CA ILE A 145 -13.91 23.11 -6.57
C ILE A 145 -13.29 22.59 -5.28
N MET A 146 -14.14 22.31 -4.30
CA MET A 146 -13.75 21.83 -2.98
C MET A 146 -14.56 20.58 -2.63
N PRO A 147 -13.97 19.55 -1.99
CA PRO A 147 -14.74 18.41 -1.53
C PRO A 147 -15.55 18.76 -0.29
N GLU A 148 -16.57 17.95 0.01
CA GLU A 148 -17.24 18.04 1.31
C GLU A 148 -16.28 17.62 2.44
N ARG A 149 -15.49 16.56 2.21
CA ARG A 149 -14.57 16.05 3.21
C ARG A 149 -13.25 15.63 2.61
N PHE A 150 -12.20 15.75 3.41
CA PHE A 150 -10.92 15.13 3.14
C PHE A 150 -10.72 13.86 3.96
N ARG A 151 -9.93 12.94 3.44
CA ARG A 151 -9.45 11.75 4.14
C ARG A 151 -7.96 11.59 3.91
N SER A 152 -7.22 11.40 4.99
CA SER A 152 -5.80 11.07 4.95
C SER A 152 -5.44 10.13 6.08
N ASP A 153 -4.25 9.53 5.99
CA ASP A 153 -3.61 8.98 7.17
C ASP A 153 -3.17 10.11 8.12
N ARG A 154 -2.84 9.76 9.37
CA ARG A 154 -2.25 10.70 10.34
C ARG A 154 -0.78 10.95 10.01
N GLY A 155 -0.54 11.60 8.88
CA GLY A 155 0.76 12.09 8.46
C GLY A 155 1.02 13.52 8.93
N VAL A 156 2.28 13.87 9.16
CA VAL A 156 2.67 15.24 9.54
C VAL A 156 2.58 16.20 8.35
N GLU A 157 2.64 15.65 7.14
CA GLU A 157 2.57 16.38 5.87
C GLU A 157 1.17 16.91 5.55
N THR A 158 0.12 16.34 6.14
CA THR A 158 -1.29 16.72 5.87
C THR A 158 -1.85 17.78 6.80
N ASN A 159 -1.19 18.06 7.93
CA ASN A 159 -1.73 18.93 8.97
C ASN A 159 -2.05 20.34 8.45
N LEU A 160 -1.14 20.94 7.68
CA LEU A 160 -1.36 22.28 7.14
C LEU A 160 -2.52 22.35 6.13
N ILE A 161 -2.77 21.27 5.38
CA ILE A 161 -3.94 21.22 4.50
C ILE A 161 -5.21 21.05 5.33
N ALA A 162 -5.17 20.25 6.39
CA ALA A 162 -6.32 20.09 7.27
C ALA A 162 -6.74 21.42 7.90
N ASP A 163 -5.77 22.21 8.39
CA ASP A 163 -6.03 23.53 8.96
C ASP A 163 -6.56 24.51 7.90
N ALA A 164 -5.91 24.58 6.73
CA ALA A 164 -6.34 25.48 5.66
C ALA A 164 -7.73 25.11 5.12
N PHE A 165 -8.02 23.82 4.97
CA PHE A 165 -9.32 23.33 4.54
C PHE A 165 -10.41 23.64 5.58
N HIS A 166 -10.12 23.47 6.87
CA HIS A 166 -11.05 23.85 7.94
C HIS A 166 -11.42 25.34 7.85
N GLN A 167 -10.43 26.22 7.70
CA GLN A 167 -10.68 27.65 7.54
C GLN A 167 -11.55 27.97 6.31
N LEU A 168 -11.34 27.26 5.20
CA LEU A 168 -12.21 27.39 4.01
C LEU A 168 -13.64 26.93 4.27
N CYS A 169 -13.82 25.86 5.05
CA CYS A 169 -15.15 25.40 5.46
C CYS A 169 -15.84 26.37 6.43
N GLU A 170 -15.11 27.05 7.32
CA GLU A 170 -15.67 28.01 8.27
C GLU A 170 -16.29 29.23 7.60
N VAL A 171 -15.70 29.68 6.49
CA VAL A 171 -16.18 30.85 5.72
C VAL A 171 -17.25 30.50 4.69
N GLN A 172 -17.60 29.22 4.54
CA GLN A 172 -18.58 28.78 3.55
C GLN A 172 -20.01 28.94 4.08
N GLU A 173 -20.77 29.90 3.51
CA GLU A 173 -22.12 30.27 3.99
C GLU A 173 -23.11 29.11 3.92
N ASP A 174 -23.03 28.28 2.87
CA ASP A 174 -23.94 27.14 2.64
C ASP A 174 -23.74 25.98 3.64
N ARG A 175 -22.73 26.06 4.51
CA ARG A 175 -22.38 24.98 5.44
C ARG A 175 -22.94 25.25 6.84
N SER A 176 -23.66 24.26 7.37
CA SER A 176 -24.18 24.29 8.74
C SER A 176 -23.07 24.40 9.78
N GLU A 177 -23.38 24.94 10.96
CA GLU A 177 -22.41 25.07 12.06
C GLU A 177 -21.86 23.71 12.50
N GLU A 178 -22.69 22.67 12.51
CA GLU A 178 -22.27 21.29 12.80
C GLU A 178 -21.29 20.74 11.76
N ASP A 179 -21.50 21.05 10.49
CA ASP A 179 -20.63 20.58 9.39
C ASP A 179 -19.30 21.33 9.34
N ARG A 180 -19.16 22.48 10.01
CA ARG A 180 -17.90 23.23 10.11
C ARG A 180 -16.89 22.59 11.06
N ALA A 181 -17.33 21.72 11.96
CA ALA A 181 -16.43 21.04 12.89
C ALA A 181 -15.29 20.30 12.15
N ILE A 182 -14.06 20.40 12.66
CA ILE A 182 -12.88 19.79 12.03
C ILE A 182 -13.04 18.29 11.74
N GLU A 183 -13.72 17.55 12.62
CA GLU A 183 -13.97 16.12 12.46
C GLU A 183 -14.94 15.80 11.31
N LYS A 184 -15.79 16.77 10.94
CA LYS A 184 -16.71 16.67 9.79
C LYS A 184 -16.03 17.10 8.49
N CYS A 185 -15.01 17.94 8.58
CA CYS A 185 -14.17 18.37 7.45
C CYS A 185 -13.11 17.33 7.08
N TRP A 186 -12.43 16.76 8.09
CA TRP A 186 -11.25 15.94 7.89
C TRP A 186 -11.33 14.61 8.63
N MET A 187 -11.20 13.51 7.88
CA MET A 187 -11.23 12.15 8.41
C MET A 187 -9.84 11.53 8.42
N PHE A 188 -9.30 11.33 9.62
CA PHE A 188 -8.07 10.57 9.79
C PHE A 188 -8.35 9.06 9.78
N GLY A 189 -7.71 8.34 8.85
CA GLY A 189 -7.77 6.89 8.72
C GLY A 189 -6.46 6.19 9.11
N LYS A 190 -6.50 4.86 9.18
CA LYS A 190 -5.30 4.02 9.11
C LYS A 190 -4.97 3.78 7.63
N SER A 191 -3.68 3.62 7.29
CA SER A 191 -3.23 3.29 5.92
C SER A 191 -3.96 2.06 5.35
N THR A 192 -4.19 1.04 6.17
CA THR A 192 -4.95 -0.17 5.77
C THR A 192 -6.41 0.09 5.38
N ALA A 193 -6.92 1.28 5.70
CA ALA A 193 -8.25 1.77 5.37
C ALA A 193 -8.22 2.87 4.29
N ASN A 194 -7.06 3.24 3.74
CA ASN A 194 -6.91 4.14 2.59
C ASN A 194 -7.03 3.36 1.26
N GLN A 195 -7.93 2.37 1.24
CA GLN A 195 -8.00 1.35 0.20
C GLN A 195 -8.34 1.91 -1.18
N ARG A 196 -9.00 3.07 -1.26
CA ARG A 196 -9.33 3.70 -2.54
C ARG A 196 -8.04 4.11 -3.24
N ILE A 197 -7.20 4.96 -2.68
CA ILE A 197 -5.99 5.43 -3.39
C ILE A 197 -4.96 4.33 -3.65
N GLU A 198 -4.87 3.33 -2.77
CA GLU A 198 -3.90 2.23 -2.89
C GLU A 198 -4.33 1.07 -3.81
N SER A 199 -5.60 0.99 -4.24
CA SER A 199 -6.08 -0.09 -5.11
C SER A 199 -6.54 0.42 -6.48
N TRP A 200 -5.82 -0.01 -7.51
CA TRP A 200 -6.22 0.08 -8.93
C TRP A 200 -6.78 -1.26 -9.38
#